data_AF-A0A957ZW36-F1
#
_entry.id   AF-A0A957ZW36-F1
#
_cell.length_a   1.000
_cell.length_b   1.000
_cell.length_c   1.000
_cell.angle_alpha   90.00
_cell.angle_beta   90.00
_cell.angle_gamma   90.00
#
_symmetry.space_group_name_H-M   'P 1'
#
loop_
_entity.id
_entity.type
_entity.pdbx_description
1 polymer ?
#
loop_
_entity_poly.entity_id
_entity_poly.type
_entity_poly.pdbx_seq_one_letter_code
_entity_poly.pdbx_strand_id
1 'polypeptide(L)'
;PGPPPYSIVLEEKAMRNDGTAFTDREVHAKLREWGVSNPGGEWFECDMPKVRAAVLALREGGSEAEDRSLNFVMRPEQAEAVAKTAEYFETFHKEEPHKTPHFLWNAKMRFGKTFAAYQLAQRMGWRRVLVLTFKPAVQTAWEADLKYHADFAGWQFLSRDGLSYEQADKTRPFVYFGSFQDHLGKNRSTGGIKTKNEWVHSLNWDCVIFDEYHYGA
;
A
#
# COMPACT_ATOMS: atom_id res chain seq x y z
N PRO A 1 40.25 28.22 -1.48
CA PRO A 1 38.83 27.82 -1.68
C PRO A 1 38.27 27.29 -0.37
N GLY A 2 37.27 27.97 0.21
CA GLY A 2 36.60 27.50 1.43
C GLY A 2 35.74 26.26 1.17
N PRO A 3 35.31 25.55 2.22
CA PRO A 3 34.38 24.45 2.09
C PRO A 3 33.07 24.94 1.43
N PRO A 4 32.46 24.13 0.54
CA PRO A 4 31.22 24.51 -0.12
C PRO A 4 30.10 24.77 0.91
N PRO A 5 29.15 25.68 0.64
CA PRO A 5 28.07 26.02 1.56
C PRO A 5 26.97 24.95 1.63
N TYR A 6 27.25 23.73 1.18
CA TYR A 6 26.31 22.62 1.08
C TYR A 6 27.00 21.30 1.43
N SER A 7 26.19 20.32 1.81
CA SER A 7 26.61 18.93 1.97
C SER A 7 25.85 18.06 0.98
N ILE A 8 26.56 17.13 0.33
CA ILE A 8 25.92 16.13 -0.55
C ILE A 8 25.40 15.02 0.36
N VAL A 9 24.08 14.90 0.46
CA VAL A 9 23.42 13.88 1.30
C VAL A 9 22.92 12.69 0.47
N LEU A 10 22.95 12.80 -0.86
CA LEU A 10 22.51 11.75 -1.79
C LEU A 10 23.26 11.90 -3.11
N GLU A 11 23.91 10.83 -3.56
CA GLU A 11 24.56 10.74 -4.87
C GLU A 11 24.16 9.42 -5.52
N GLU A 12 23.58 9.49 -6.72
CA GLU A 12 22.90 8.38 -7.37
C GLU A 12 23.10 8.49 -8.90
N LYS A 13 23.39 7.37 -9.58
CA LYS A 13 23.43 7.27 -11.05
C LYS A 13 22.10 7.69 -11.71
N ALA A 14 22.16 8.51 -12.75
CA ALA A 14 20.99 8.92 -13.53
C ALA A 14 20.72 7.99 -14.74
N MET A 15 20.76 6.68 -14.52
CA MET A 15 20.50 5.66 -15.54
C MET A 15 19.24 4.87 -15.21
N ARG A 16 18.34 4.75 -16.16
CA ARG A 16 17.18 3.86 -16.12
C ARG A 16 17.56 2.41 -16.35
N ASN A 17 16.67 1.51 -15.98
CA ASN A 17 16.87 0.06 -16.09
C ASN A 17 16.91 -0.40 -17.56
N ASP A 18 16.26 0.34 -18.47
CA ASP A 18 16.37 0.14 -19.92
C ASP A 18 17.70 0.65 -20.53
N GLY A 19 18.61 1.16 -19.69
CA GLY A 19 19.91 1.68 -20.09
C GLY A 19 19.89 3.13 -20.58
N THR A 20 18.72 3.77 -20.68
CA THR A 20 18.62 5.20 -21.03
C THR A 20 18.98 6.07 -19.83
N ALA A 21 19.40 7.32 -20.06
CA ALA A 21 19.68 8.26 -18.99
C ALA A 21 18.49 9.20 -18.75
N PHE A 22 18.25 9.60 -17.50
CA PHE A 22 17.31 10.66 -17.14
C PHE A 22 18.05 11.88 -16.61
N THR A 23 17.35 13.01 -16.57
CA THR A 23 17.92 14.29 -16.13
C THR A 23 17.29 14.79 -14.83
N ASP A 24 17.96 15.72 -14.17
CA ASP A 24 17.43 16.49 -13.04
C ASP A 24 16.06 17.10 -13.33
N ARG A 25 15.81 17.53 -14.58
CA ARG A 25 14.51 18.06 -15.02
C ARG A 25 13.35 17.09 -14.81
N GLU A 26 13.61 15.80 -14.98
CA GLU A 26 12.61 14.76 -14.79
C GLU A 26 12.39 14.50 -13.29
N VAL A 27 13.45 14.58 -12.48
CA VAL A 27 13.34 14.56 -11.01
C VAL A 27 12.49 15.73 -10.53
N HIS A 28 12.76 16.94 -11.05
CA HIS A 28 11.98 18.14 -10.76
C HIS A 28 10.52 18.01 -11.19
N ALA A 29 10.25 17.39 -12.35
CA ALA A 29 8.89 17.13 -12.81
C ALA A 29 8.16 16.17 -11.86
N LYS A 30 8.83 15.09 -11.41
CA LYS A 30 8.28 14.12 -10.46
C LYS A 30 7.99 14.75 -9.09
N LEU A 31 8.90 15.59 -8.59
CA LEU A 31 8.69 16.30 -7.33
C LEU A 31 7.52 17.29 -7.42
N ARG A 32 7.36 17.99 -8.55
CA ARG A 32 6.17 18.85 -8.81
C ARG A 32 4.88 18.03 -8.89
N GLU A 33 4.89 16.90 -9.58
CA GLU A 33 3.76 15.95 -9.63
C GLU A 33 3.34 15.52 -8.22
N TRP A 34 4.30 15.33 -7.32
CA TRP A 34 4.08 14.96 -5.92
C TRP A 34 3.75 16.14 -5.00
N GLY A 35 3.54 17.34 -5.54
CA GLY A 35 3.16 18.53 -4.77
C GLY A 35 4.27 19.07 -3.86
N VAL A 36 5.54 18.77 -4.15
CA VAL A 36 6.69 19.32 -3.41
C VAL A 36 6.83 20.81 -3.71
N SER A 37 7.03 21.61 -2.67
CA SER A 37 7.25 23.06 -2.80
C SER A 37 8.53 23.32 -3.59
N ASN A 38 8.43 24.20 -4.59
CA ASN A 38 9.55 24.67 -5.42
C ASN A 38 9.68 26.19 -5.24
N PRO A 39 10.44 26.65 -4.24
CA PRO A 39 10.59 28.08 -3.93
C PRO A 39 11.19 28.91 -5.07
N GLY A 40 11.90 28.29 -6.02
CA GLY A 40 12.40 28.95 -7.21
C GLY A 40 13.57 28.24 -7.88
N GLY A 41 13.62 28.34 -9.21
CA GLY A 41 14.68 27.72 -10.02
C GLY A 41 14.71 26.20 -9.90
N GLU A 42 15.84 25.67 -9.45
CA GLU A 42 16.11 24.23 -9.26
C GLU A 42 15.93 23.78 -7.80
N TRP A 43 15.50 24.67 -6.89
CA TRP A 43 15.44 24.37 -5.47
C TRP A 43 14.08 23.79 -5.08
N PHE A 44 14.09 22.66 -4.36
CA PHE A 44 12.90 22.00 -3.84
C PHE A 44 13.00 21.85 -2.31
N GLU A 45 11.90 22.11 -1.61
CA GLU A 45 11.81 21.91 -0.16
C GLU A 45 11.29 20.51 0.14
N CYS A 46 12.21 19.56 0.32
CA CYS A 46 11.90 18.17 0.62
C CYS A 46 13.02 17.47 1.39
N ASP A 47 12.71 16.32 1.99
CA ASP A 47 13.70 15.49 2.67
C ASP A 47 14.42 14.54 1.68
N MET A 48 15.58 14.04 2.09
CA MET A 48 16.38 13.11 1.28
C MET A 48 15.58 11.86 0.83
N PRO A 49 14.77 11.22 1.70
CA PRO A 49 13.94 10.08 1.27
C PRO A 49 12.99 10.39 0.11
N LYS A 50 12.39 11.59 0.09
CA LYS A 50 11.50 12.01 -1.00
C LYS A 50 12.25 12.17 -2.33
N VAL A 51 13.45 12.75 -2.29
CA VAL A 51 14.31 12.89 -3.48
C VAL A 51 14.75 11.51 -3.98
N ARG A 52 15.18 10.63 -3.08
CA ARG A 52 15.55 9.25 -3.41
C ARG A 52 14.39 8.51 -4.08
N ALA A 53 13.17 8.63 -3.55
CA ALA A 53 11.99 8.02 -4.16
C ALA A 53 11.73 8.55 -5.59
N ALA A 54 11.92 9.85 -5.82
CA ALA A 54 11.74 10.43 -7.16
C ALA A 54 12.78 9.93 -8.17
N VAL A 55 14.04 9.79 -7.74
CA VAL A 55 15.14 9.23 -8.55
C VAL A 55 14.86 7.76 -8.89
N LEU A 56 14.42 6.97 -7.91
CA LEU A 56 14.07 5.56 -8.13
C LEU A 56 12.91 5.40 -9.13
N ALA A 57 11.83 6.16 -8.93
CA ALA A 57 10.68 6.15 -9.83
C ALA A 57 11.04 6.48 -11.30
N LEU A 58 12.11 7.26 -11.52
CA LEU A 58 12.61 7.57 -12.86
C LEU A 58 13.56 6.50 -13.40
N ARG A 59 14.38 5.88 -12.54
CA ARG A 59 15.24 4.75 -12.93
C ARG A 59 14.43 3.58 -13.46
N GLU A 60 13.32 3.29 -12.81
CA GLU A 60 12.62 2.03 -13.04
C GLU A 60 11.65 2.04 -14.22
N GLY A 61 11.56 3.17 -14.95
CA GLY A 61 11.01 3.23 -16.31
C GLY A 61 9.78 2.34 -16.52
N GLY A 62 8.77 2.45 -15.66
CA GLY A 62 7.53 1.67 -15.80
C GLY A 62 7.72 0.15 -15.87
N SER A 63 8.13 -0.48 -14.76
CA SER A 63 7.68 -1.84 -14.46
C SER A 63 7.57 -2.04 -12.93
N GLU A 64 6.40 -2.49 -12.47
CA GLU A 64 6.02 -2.66 -11.05
C GLU A 64 6.90 -3.68 -10.27
N ALA A 65 7.82 -4.36 -10.95
CA ALA A 65 8.64 -5.43 -10.38
C ALA A 65 9.98 -4.95 -9.79
N GLU A 66 10.52 -3.82 -10.26
CA GLU A 66 11.85 -3.33 -9.84
C GLU A 66 11.79 -2.12 -8.88
N ASP A 67 10.60 -1.57 -8.62
CA ASP A 67 10.30 -0.40 -7.74
C ASP A 67 10.17 -0.77 -6.25
N ARG A 68 10.95 -1.73 -5.76
CA ARG A 68 10.84 -2.21 -4.36
C ARG A 68 12.05 -1.82 -3.54
N SER A 69 11.99 -0.61 -2.97
CA SER A 69 13.05 -0.02 -2.15
C SER A 69 12.99 -0.40 -0.66
N LEU A 70 11.89 -0.97 -0.17
CA LEU A 70 11.71 -1.35 1.23
C LEU A 70 12.01 -2.85 1.43
N ASN A 71 12.85 -3.17 2.41
CA ASN A 71 13.26 -4.55 2.73
C ASN A 71 13.38 -4.80 4.24
N PHE A 72 12.69 -4.00 5.04
CA PHE A 72 12.73 -4.14 6.49
C PHE A 72 11.97 -5.39 6.93
N VAL A 73 12.49 -6.08 7.95
CA VAL A 73 11.84 -7.27 8.49
C VAL A 73 10.79 -6.91 9.54
N MET A 74 9.88 -7.85 9.83
CA MET A 74 8.98 -7.71 10.97
C MET A 74 9.76 -7.57 12.27
N ARG A 75 9.34 -6.61 13.09
CA ARG A 75 9.79 -6.50 14.48
C ARG A 75 9.22 -7.66 15.32
N PRO A 76 9.83 -8.03 16.45
CA PRO A 76 9.37 -9.14 17.27
C PRO A 76 7.88 -9.06 17.64
N GLU A 77 7.38 -7.88 18.00
CA GLU A 77 5.97 -7.68 18.34
C GLU A 77 5.02 -7.86 17.14
N GLN A 78 5.49 -7.56 15.92
CA GLN A 78 4.72 -7.77 14.69
C GLN A 78 4.69 -9.26 14.33
N ALA A 79 5.83 -9.93 14.42
CA ALA A 79 5.95 -11.36 14.16
C ALA A 79 5.09 -12.18 15.14
N GLU A 80 5.07 -11.83 16.42
CA GLU A 80 4.21 -12.46 17.43
C GLU A 80 2.72 -12.26 17.10
N ALA A 81 2.31 -11.04 16.76
CA ALA A 81 0.93 -10.75 16.39
C ALA A 81 0.48 -11.54 15.15
N VAL A 82 1.32 -11.60 14.12
CA VAL A 82 1.07 -12.39 12.90
C VAL A 82 0.98 -13.88 13.24
N ALA A 83 1.89 -14.41 14.05
CA ALA A 83 1.88 -15.81 14.45
C ALA A 83 0.62 -16.19 15.22
N LYS A 84 0.27 -15.41 16.25
CA LYS A 84 -0.93 -15.60 17.06
C LYS A 84 -2.21 -15.53 16.23
N THR A 85 -2.25 -14.61 15.27
CA THR A 85 -3.41 -14.48 14.39
C THR A 85 -3.52 -15.68 13.45
N ALA A 86 -2.43 -16.08 12.79
CA ALA A 86 -2.43 -17.24 11.90
C ALA A 86 -2.88 -18.52 12.63
N GLU A 87 -2.32 -18.79 13.81
CA GLU A 87 -2.69 -19.94 14.64
C GLU A 87 -4.18 -19.93 15.02
N TYR A 88 -4.72 -18.76 15.38
CA TYR A 88 -6.15 -18.63 15.68
C TYR A 88 -7.02 -18.99 14.47
N PHE A 89 -6.72 -18.46 13.28
CA PHE A 89 -7.51 -18.75 12.07
C PHE A 89 -7.42 -20.24 11.68
N GLU A 90 -6.22 -20.83 11.72
CA GLU A 90 -6.00 -22.24 11.40
C GLU A 90 -6.71 -23.19 12.37
N THR A 91 -6.77 -22.83 13.66
CA THR A 91 -7.42 -23.65 14.69
C THR A 91 -8.94 -23.47 14.65
N PHE A 92 -9.42 -22.22 14.54
CA PHE A 92 -10.85 -21.93 14.48
C PHE A 92 -11.53 -22.63 13.30
N HIS A 93 -10.88 -22.67 12.13
CA HIS A 93 -11.41 -23.41 10.98
C HIS A 93 -11.56 -24.91 11.21
N LYS A 94 -10.74 -25.51 12.09
CA LYS A 94 -10.85 -26.94 12.44
C LYS A 94 -11.99 -27.19 13.43
N GLU A 95 -12.20 -26.28 14.37
CA GLU A 95 -13.20 -26.42 15.44
C GLU A 95 -14.60 -26.01 14.98
N GLU A 96 -14.72 -24.95 14.19
CA GLU A 96 -15.97 -24.29 13.82
C GLU A 96 -16.00 -23.98 12.30
N PRO A 97 -16.01 -25.02 11.42
CA PRO A 97 -15.83 -24.85 9.97
C PRO A 97 -16.91 -24.03 9.27
N HIS A 98 -18.05 -23.80 9.92
CA HIS A 98 -19.19 -23.05 9.37
C HIS A 98 -19.31 -21.62 9.92
N LYS A 99 -18.40 -21.19 10.81
CA LYS A 99 -18.35 -19.82 11.30
C LYS A 99 -17.18 -19.07 10.70
N THR A 100 -17.37 -17.77 10.49
CA THR A 100 -16.29 -16.87 10.07
C THR A 100 -15.47 -16.46 11.29
N PRO A 101 -14.15 -16.72 11.32
CA PRO A 101 -13.28 -16.25 12.40
C PRO A 101 -13.15 -14.73 12.37
N HIS A 102 -13.08 -14.11 13.55
CA HIS A 102 -12.82 -12.68 13.70
C HIS A 102 -11.68 -12.46 14.70
N PHE A 103 -10.75 -11.56 14.37
CA PHE A 103 -9.61 -11.24 15.22
C PHE A 103 -9.38 -9.74 15.28
N LEU A 104 -9.15 -9.21 16.49
CA LEU A 104 -8.95 -7.78 16.72
C LEU A 104 -7.49 -7.50 17.10
N TRP A 105 -6.81 -6.67 16.31
CA TRP A 105 -5.51 -6.10 16.67
C TRP A 105 -5.69 -4.80 17.46
N ASN A 106 -5.66 -4.90 18.79
CA ASN A 106 -5.57 -3.73 19.66
C ASN A 106 -4.10 -3.29 19.81
N ALA A 107 -3.59 -2.61 18.79
CA ALA A 107 -2.18 -2.22 18.71
C ALA A 107 -1.97 -0.72 18.95
N LYS A 108 -0.84 -0.37 19.58
CA LYS A 108 -0.41 1.03 19.75
C LYS A 108 -0.16 1.73 18.41
N MET A 109 -0.17 3.05 18.43
CA MET A 109 0.24 3.85 17.26
C MET A 109 1.66 3.46 16.80
N ARG A 110 1.89 3.46 15.48
CA ARG A 110 3.17 3.05 14.85
C ARG A 110 3.56 1.57 15.03
N PHE A 111 2.61 0.71 15.40
CA PHE A 111 2.80 -0.74 15.32
C PHE A 111 3.11 -1.24 13.90
N GLY A 112 2.76 -0.49 12.84
CA GLY A 112 2.94 -0.93 11.46
C GLY A 112 1.92 -2.00 11.09
N LYS A 113 0.63 -1.71 11.36
CA LYS A 113 -0.51 -2.61 11.11
C LYS A 113 -0.58 -3.05 9.64
N THR A 114 -0.35 -2.12 8.72
CA THR A 114 -0.39 -2.36 7.27
C THR A 114 0.60 -3.44 6.85
N PHE A 115 1.90 -3.21 7.06
CA PHE A 115 2.93 -4.21 6.81
C PHE A 115 2.65 -5.56 7.48
N ALA A 116 2.29 -5.58 8.77
CA ALA A 116 1.99 -6.81 9.49
C ALA A 116 0.77 -7.55 8.90
N ALA A 117 -0.25 -6.83 8.41
CA ALA A 117 -1.41 -7.44 7.78
C ALA A 117 -1.06 -8.10 6.44
N TYR A 118 -0.18 -7.50 5.64
CA TYR A 118 0.29 -8.12 4.40
C TYR A 118 1.18 -9.34 4.66
N GLN A 119 2.02 -9.30 5.69
CA GLN A 119 2.78 -10.48 6.15
C GLN A 119 1.86 -11.62 6.60
N LEU A 120 0.78 -11.29 7.32
CA LEU A 120 -0.25 -12.29 7.66
C LEU A 120 -0.88 -12.88 6.39
N ALA A 121 -1.23 -12.04 5.41
CA ALA A 121 -1.80 -12.52 4.15
C ALA A 121 -0.86 -13.48 3.41
N GLN A 122 0.44 -13.19 3.36
CA GLN A 122 1.43 -14.09 2.79
C GLN A 122 1.53 -15.41 3.56
N ARG A 123 1.61 -15.34 4.90
CA ARG A 123 1.69 -16.53 5.75
C ARG A 123 0.48 -17.46 5.58
N MET A 124 -0.71 -16.87 5.43
CA MET A 124 -1.96 -17.61 5.24
C MET A 124 -2.21 -18.04 3.79
N GLY A 125 -1.34 -17.67 2.85
CA GLY A 125 -1.53 -17.95 1.42
C GLY A 125 -2.71 -17.20 0.78
N TRP A 126 -3.16 -16.12 1.41
CA TRP A 126 -4.25 -15.29 0.91
C TRP A 126 -3.82 -14.52 -0.34
N ARG A 127 -4.74 -14.37 -1.29
CA ARG A 127 -4.50 -13.73 -2.58
C ARG A 127 -5.45 -12.56 -2.84
N ARG A 128 -6.58 -12.50 -2.16
CA ARG A 128 -7.61 -11.48 -2.32
C ARG A 128 -7.92 -10.88 -0.95
N VAL A 129 -7.39 -9.69 -0.69
CA VAL A 129 -7.58 -8.99 0.59
C VAL A 129 -8.40 -7.73 0.36
N LEU A 130 -9.49 -7.58 1.11
CA LEU A 130 -10.31 -6.37 1.11
C LEU A 130 -9.95 -5.51 2.33
N VAL A 131 -9.57 -4.27 2.11
CA VAL A 131 -9.32 -3.30 3.19
C VAL A 131 -10.41 -2.23 3.15
N LEU A 132 -11.14 -2.10 4.26
CA LEU A 132 -12.18 -1.09 4.45
C LEU A 132 -11.80 -0.17 5.60
N THR A 133 -11.93 1.14 5.39
CA THR A 133 -11.59 2.16 6.40
C THR A 133 -12.64 3.26 6.49
N PHE A 134 -12.73 3.91 7.66
CA PHE A 134 -13.46 5.17 7.84
C PHE A 134 -12.61 6.41 7.50
N LYS A 135 -11.30 6.27 7.33
CA LYS A 135 -10.37 7.37 7.06
C LYS A 135 -9.68 7.19 5.71
N PRO A 136 -10.23 7.70 4.59
CA PRO A 136 -9.64 7.53 3.26
C PRO A 136 -8.17 7.94 3.14
N ALA A 137 -7.72 8.92 3.95
CA ALA A 137 -6.34 9.41 3.96
C ALA A 137 -5.28 8.33 4.30
N VAL A 138 -5.66 7.19 4.88
CA VAL A 138 -4.71 6.09 5.15
C VAL A 138 -4.37 5.25 3.91
N GLN A 139 -5.08 5.44 2.79
CA GLN A 139 -4.86 4.69 1.55
C GLN A 139 -3.40 4.71 1.11
N THR A 140 -2.74 5.88 1.14
CA THR A 140 -1.35 6.02 0.69
C THR A 140 -0.39 5.16 1.49
N ALA A 141 -0.64 4.96 2.80
CA ALA A 141 0.19 4.07 3.61
C ALA A 141 -0.03 2.59 3.24
N TRP A 142 -1.28 2.18 3.02
CA TRP A 142 -1.62 0.84 2.54
C TRP A 142 -1.01 0.56 1.16
N GLU A 143 -1.09 1.52 0.25
CA GLU A 143 -0.55 1.43 -1.10
C GLU A 143 0.98 1.36 -1.10
N ALA A 144 1.63 2.23 -0.32
CA ALA A 144 3.09 2.30 -0.28
C ALA A 144 3.72 1.00 0.26
N ASP A 145 3.22 0.46 1.36
CA ASP A 145 3.75 -0.80 1.92
C ASP A 145 3.61 -1.95 0.91
N LEU A 146 2.51 -2.02 0.13
CA LEU A 146 2.30 -3.09 -0.83
C LEU A 146 3.15 -2.92 -2.11
N LYS A 147 3.27 -1.69 -2.62
CA LYS A 147 3.99 -1.39 -3.86
C LYS A 147 5.50 -1.48 -3.68
N TYR A 148 6.02 -0.90 -2.60
CA TYR A 148 7.47 -0.66 -2.48
C TYR A 148 8.21 -1.69 -1.63
N HIS A 149 7.54 -2.63 -0.95
CA HIS A 149 8.21 -3.63 -0.12
C HIS A 149 8.56 -4.91 -0.89
N ALA A 150 9.81 -5.35 -0.87
CA ALA A 150 10.32 -6.50 -1.61
C ALA A 150 9.46 -7.76 -1.46
N ASP A 151 9.02 -8.06 -0.24
CA ASP A 151 8.21 -9.25 0.05
C ASP A 151 6.93 -9.35 -0.78
N PHE A 152 6.27 -8.22 -1.11
CA PHE A 152 4.98 -8.24 -1.81
C PHE A 152 5.13 -8.17 -3.34
N ALA A 153 6.29 -8.55 -3.88
CA ALA A 153 6.51 -8.64 -5.32
C ALA A 153 5.38 -9.40 -6.02
N GLY A 154 4.88 -8.82 -7.12
CA GLY A 154 3.77 -9.36 -7.89
C GLY A 154 2.37 -9.03 -7.36
N TRP A 155 2.22 -8.47 -6.16
CA TRP A 155 0.92 -7.99 -5.67
C TRP A 155 0.47 -6.71 -6.39
N GLN A 156 -0.83 -6.54 -6.54
CA GLN A 156 -1.47 -5.35 -7.10
C GLN A 156 -2.26 -4.60 -6.03
N PHE A 157 -2.19 -3.26 -6.05
CA PHE A 157 -3.01 -2.40 -5.20
C PHE A 157 -4.13 -1.77 -6.04
N LEU A 158 -5.37 -2.12 -5.74
CA LEU A 158 -6.56 -1.61 -6.41
C LEU A 158 -7.27 -0.61 -5.50
N SER A 159 -7.78 0.45 -6.08
CA SER A 159 -8.58 1.45 -5.39
C SER A 159 -9.47 2.19 -6.39
N ARG A 160 -10.43 2.98 -5.89
CA ARG A 160 -11.36 3.73 -6.74
C ARG A 160 -10.66 4.70 -7.68
N ASP A 161 -9.63 5.38 -7.16
CA ASP A 161 -8.92 6.45 -7.85
C ASP A 161 -7.55 5.97 -8.41
N GLY A 162 -7.32 4.64 -8.41
CA GLY A 162 -6.10 3.98 -8.87
C GLY A 162 -6.40 2.86 -9.87
N LEU A 163 -5.70 1.73 -9.77
CA LEU A 163 -5.92 0.55 -10.63
C LEU A 163 -7.32 -0.04 -10.37
N SER A 164 -8.15 -0.12 -11.39
CA SER A 164 -9.51 -0.68 -11.28
C SER A 164 -9.49 -2.21 -11.29
N TYR A 165 -10.54 -2.83 -10.75
CA TYR A 165 -10.68 -4.29 -10.74
C TYR A 165 -10.82 -4.89 -12.13
N GLU A 166 -11.45 -4.16 -13.06
CA GLU A 166 -11.59 -4.58 -14.45
C GLU A 166 -10.22 -4.66 -15.13
N GLN A 167 -9.35 -3.69 -14.85
CA GLN A 167 -8.00 -3.57 -15.42
C GLN A 167 -6.98 -4.49 -14.76
N ALA A 168 -7.18 -4.87 -13.50
CA ALA A 168 -6.26 -5.72 -12.76
C ALA A 168 -6.15 -7.13 -13.33
N ASP A 169 -4.93 -7.68 -13.28
CA ASP A 169 -4.64 -9.07 -13.61
C ASP A 169 -5.12 -9.97 -12.46
N LYS A 170 -6.22 -10.68 -12.69
CA LYS A 170 -6.88 -11.53 -11.68
C LYS A 170 -6.09 -12.81 -11.38
N THR A 171 -5.02 -13.09 -12.12
CA THR A 171 -4.10 -14.21 -11.87
C THR A 171 -3.01 -13.86 -10.87
N ARG A 172 -2.83 -12.57 -10.55
CA ARG A 172 -1.90 -12.08 -9.51
C ARG A 172 -2.65 -11.79 -8.20
N PRO A 173 -2.01 -11.91 -7.03
CA PRO A 173 -2.62 -11.53 -5.77
C PRO A 173 -2.85 -10.01 -5.74
N PHE A 174 -3.90 -9.58 -5.04
CA PHE A 174 -4.24 -8.17 -4.95
C PHE A 174 -4.90 -7.79 -3.64
N VAL A 175 -4.74 -6.51 -3.30
CA VAL A 175 -5.46 -5.83 -2.23
C VAL A 175 -6.36 -4.81 -2.88
N TYR A 176 -7.63 -4.79 -2.49
CA TYR A 176 -8.54 -3.70 -2.83
C TYR A 176 -8.80 -2.85 -1.61
N PHE A 177 -8.57 -1.55 -1.75
CA PHE A 177 -8.78 -0.56 -0.70
C PHE A 177 -10.02 0.29 -1.00
N GLY A 178 -10.92 0.37 -0.04
CA GLY A 178 -12.14 1.16 -0.15
C GLY A 178 -12.55 1.84 1.16
N SER A 179 -13.32 2.91 1.07
CA SER A 179 -13.93 3.53 2.24
C SER A 179 -15.26 2.86 2.58
N PHE A 180 -15.63 2.80 3.87
CA PHE A 180 -16.96 2.31 4.26
C PHE A 180 -18.09 3.12 3.62
N GLN A 181 -17.91 4.42 3.40
CA GLN A 181 -18.92 5.26 2.74
C GLN A 181 -19.15 4.87 1.27
N ASP A 182 -18.11 4.40 0.59
CA ASP A 182 -18.20 3.95 -0.80
C ASP A 182 -18.87 2.57 -0.92
N HIS A 183 -18.69 1.69 0.07
CA HIS A 183 -19.15 0.31 0.02
C HIS A 183 -20.46 0.04 0.79
N LEU A 184 -20.73 0.77 1.88
CA LEU A 184 -22.00 0.72 2.62
C LEU A 184 -22.98 1.83 2.21
N GLY A 185 -22.54 2.80 1.43
CA GLY A 185 -23.38 3.89 0.94
C GLY A 185 -24.45 3.38 -0.01
N LYS A 186 -25.68 3.21 0.50
CA LYS A 186 -26.87 2.98 -0.32
C LYS A 186 -27.06 4.15 -1.30
N ASN A 187 -27.45 3.84 -2.52
CA ASN A 187 -27.86 4.85 -3.49
C ASN A 187 -29.08 5.59 -2.93
N ARG A 188 -28.98 6.90 -2.67
CA ARG A 188 -30.05 7.68 -1.99
C ARG A 188 -31.38 7.65 -2.75
N SER A 189 -31.36 7.37 -4.05
CA SER A 189 -32.54 7.28 -4.92
C SER A 189 -33.17 5.89 -5.01
N THR A 190 -32.41 4.80 -4.81
CA THR A 190 -32.91 3.42 -5.02
C THR A 190 -32.77 2.51 -3.81
N GLY A 191 -32.08 2.93 -2.75
CA GLY A 191 -31.85 2.13 -1.55
C GLY A 191 -30.91 0.92 -1.73
N GLY A 192 -30.47 0.64 -2.97
CA GLY A 192 -29.57 -0.45 -3.32
C GLY A 192 -28.09 -0.08 -3.26
N ILE A 193 -27.22 -1.08 -3.44
CA ILE A 193 -25.76 -0.90 -3.53
C ILE A 193 -25.43 -0.08 -4.79
N LYS A 194 -24.40 0.79 -4.72
CA LYS A 194 -23.92 1.52 -5.91
C LYS A 194 -23.34 0.52 -6.92
N THR A 195 -23.86 0.53 -8.14
CA THR A 195 -23.53 -0.42 -9.24
C THR A 195 -22.02 -0.58 -9.51
N LYS A 196 -21.22 0.47 -9.24
CA LYS A 196 -19.76 0.43 -9.41
C LYS A 196 -19.01 -0.50 -8.44
N ASN A 197 -19.62 -0.92 -7.33
CA ASN A 197 -18.98 -1.72 -6.28
C ASN A 197 -19.61 -3.10 -6.08
N GLU A 198 -20.55 -3.51 -6.93
CA GLU A 198 -21.24 -4.81 -6.80
C GLU A 198 -20.27 -5.99 -6.84
N TRP A 199 -19.21 -5.88 -7.63
CA TRP A 199 -18.17 -6.92 -7.73
C TRP A 199 -17.47 -7.20 -6.40
N VAL A 200 -17.37 -6.20 -5.52
CA VAL A 200 -16.78 -6.38 -4.18
C VAL A 200 -17.63 -7.31 -3.32
N HIS A 201 -18.95 -7.30 -3.52
CA HIS A 201 -19.87 -8.18 -2.79
C HIS A 201 -20.00 -9.58 -3.41
N SER A 202 -19.69 -9.74 -4.70
CA SER A 202 -19.76 -11.04 -5.38
C SER A 202 -18.44 -11.81 -5.38
N LEU A 203 -17.33 -11.16 -5.05
CA LEU A 203 -16.04 -11.79 -4.95
C LEU A 203 -15.88 -12.51 -3.60
N ASN A 204 -15.38 -13.75 -3.64
CA ASN A 204 -14.89 -14.42 -2.44
C ASN A 204 -13.52 -13.84 -2.06
N TRP A 205 -13.50 -13.12 -0.95
CA TRP A 205 -12.30 -12.58 -0.33
C TRP A 205 -11.71 -13.59 0.65
N ASP A 206 -10.39 -13.70 0.65
CA ASP A 206 -9.69 -14.55 1.62
C ASP A 206 -9.65 -13.88 3.01
N CYS A 207 -9.65 -12.54 3.03
CA CYS A 207 -9.69 -11.75 4.25
C CYS A 207 -10.35 -10.39 4.00
N VAL A 208 -11.10 -9.93 5.02
CA VAL A 208 -11.61 -8.55 5.10
C VAL A 208 -10.99 -7.89 6.32
N ILE A 209 -10.30 -6.78 6.09
CA ILE A 209 -9.64 -5.98 7.10
C ILE A 209 -10.44 -4.70 7.31
N PHE A 210 -10.86 -4.47 8.55
CA PHE A 210 -11.42 -3.19 8.98
C PHE A 210 -10.35 -2.36 9.67
N ASP A 211 -9.85 -1.33 8.98
CA ASP A 211 -8.93 -0.38 9.58
C ASP A 211 -9.69 0.73 10.32
N GLU A 212 -9.13 1.15 11.46
CA GLU A 212 -9.73 2.18 12.33
C GLU A 212 -11.17 1.86 12.77
N TYR A 213 -11.45 0.57 13.06
CA TYR A 213 -12.78 0.05 13.43
C TYR A 213 -13.48 0.83 14.56
N HIS A 214 -12.72 1.40 15.49
CA HIS A 214 -13.25 2.18 16.62
C HIS A 214 -13.99 3.48 16.22
N TYR A 215 -13.92 3.92 14.96
CA TYR A 215 -14.69 5.06 14.46
C TYR A 215 -16.11 4.71 13.97
N GLY A 216 -16.45 3.43 13.82
CA GLY A 216 -17.76 3.00 13.33
C GLY A 216 -18.39 1.84 14.08
N ALA A 217 -17.90 1.56 15.29
CA ALA A 217 -18.56 0.68 16.25
C ALA A 217 -19.63 1.45 17.04
#